data_AF-A0A6P8VQZ7-F1
#
_entry.id   AF-A0A6P8VQZ7-F1
#
_cell.length_a   1.000
_cell.length_b   1.000
_cell.length_c   1.000
_cell.angle_alpha   90.00
_cell.angle_beta   90.00
_cell.angle_gamma   90.00
#
_symmetry.space_group_name_H-M   'P 1'
#
loop_
_entity.id
_entity.type
_entity.pdbx_description
1 polymer ?
#
loop_
_entity_poly.entity_id
_entity_poly.type
_entity_poly.pdbx_seq_one_letter_code
_entity_poly.pdbx_strand_id
1 'polypeptide(L)'
;MQNYRTKLGRLGHPEILVNSLKHKKTGQGKAAANIKKPRKAEVNYIPLHPKGETTESLENERIALLSELKKRDNEVVIKAKMEKTFSHRRLEIVEQRPLIGDFKCRWPALFQQSEVNAEFLRITTSPLQSKFMWQLDHFSDKLLKIFKTKGGVKGHKIKEALAISDSFENIHIKRGCILRSIAIYLNEDPDSFFKEYQASASEDAKRDMANTVMGIYTLQRDVDGQPEDVGIVIEGNIVMDNLGSVIVGFVMLLGLIYALDLSFPDNLKHTFEFMQKVVMNLDGHKLNGKIESLKIKLFD
;
A
#
# COMPACT_ATOMS: atom_id res chain seq x y z
N MET A 1 32.57 21.24 14.40
CA MET A 1 31.34 20.58 14.85
C MET A 1 31.05 19.39 13.94
N GLN A 2 30.92 18.16 14.48
CA GLN A 2 30.50 17.01 13.66
C GLN A 2 29.04 17.16 13.25
N ASN A 3 28.73 16.85 11.98
CA ASN A 3 27.35 16.87 11.52
C ASN A 3 26.52 15.81 12.29
N TYR A 4 25.22 16.08 12.46
CA TYR A 4 24.30 15.24 13.24
C TYR A 4 24.28 13.78 12.75
N ARG A 5 24.36 13.59 11.42
CA ARG A 5 24.43 12.26 10.79
C ARG A 5 25.67 11.46 11.20
N THR A 6 26.84 12.10 11.30
CA THR A 6 28.08 11.45 11.76
C THR A 6 27.98 11.02 13.23
N LYS A 7 27.33 11.83 14.09
CA LYS A 7 27.06 11.43 15.48
C LYS A 7 26.15 10.21 15.57
N LEU A 8 25.01 10.23 14.85
CA LEU A 8 24.10 9.09 14.80
C LEU A 8 24.77 7.82 14.23
N GLY A 9 25.65 7.97 13.23
CA GLY A 9 26.43 6.85 12.69
C GLY A 9 27.38 6.23 13.72
N ARG A 10 28.02 7.05 14.57
CA ARG A 10 28.86 6.57 15.68
C ARG A 10 28.05 5.86 16.77
N LEU A 11 26.81 6.29 16.99
CA LEU A 11 25.87 5.66 17.91
C LEU A 11 25.23 4.39 17.34
N GLY A 12 25.57 4.01 16.10
CA GLY A 12 25.04 2.80 15.48
C GLY A 12 23.56 2.89 15.08
N HIS A 13 23.07 4.09 14.75
CA HIS A 13 21.66 4.26 14.37
C HIS A 13 21.32 3.42 13.12
N PRO A 14 20.30 2.52 13.16
CA PRO A 14 19.98 1.58 12.09
C PRO A 14 19.78 2.24 10.72
N GLU A 15 19.05 3.35 10.67
CA GLU A 15 18.80 4.13 9.43
C GLU A 15 20.08 4.60 8.71
N ILE A 16 21.18 4.77 9.45
CA ILE A 16 22.48 5.15 8.88
C ILE A 16 23.29 3.90 8.53
N LEU A 17 23.29 2.90 9.41
CA LEU A 17 24.05 1.66 9.23
C LEU A 17 23.60 0.87 8.01
N VAL A 18 22.30 0.87 7.70
CA VAL A 18 21.70 0.12 6.58
C VAL A 18 22.30 0.47 5.21
N ASN A 19 22.88 1.67 5.09
CA ASN A 19 23.51 2.17 3.86
C ASN A 19 25.05 2.19 3.92
N SER A 20 25.63 1.78 5.05
CA SER A 20 27.08 1.77 5.23
C SER A 20 27.72 0.66 4.38
N LEU A 21 28.94 0.91 3.89
CA LEU A 21 29.67 -0.05 3.06
C LEU A 21 29.89 -1.40 3.75
N LYS A 22 30.02 -1.41 5.09
CA LYS A 22 30.22 -2.62 5.90
C LYS A 22 29.01 -3.55 5.88
N HIS A 23 27.81 -3.01 5.68
CA HIS A 23 26.55 -3.76 5.67
C HIS A 23 26.01 -4.00 4.25
N LYS A 24 26.76 -3.65 3.20
CA LYS A 24 26.37 -3.96 1.82
C LYS A 24 26.70 -5.41 1.48
N LYS A 25 25.80 -6.09 0.77
CA LYS A 25 26.02 -7.46 0.27
C LYS A 25 27.26 -7.50 -0.64
N THR A 26 27.98 -8.62 -0.63
CA THR A 26 29.13 -8.88 -1.50
C THR A 26 28.76 -8.62 -2.96
N GLY A 27 29.55 -7.81 -3.67
CA GLY A 27 29.24 -7.33 -5.04
C GLY A 27 28.53 -5.96 -5.11
N GLN A 28 28.06 -5.40 -3.99
CA GLN A 28 27.42 -4.07 -3.92
C GLN A 28 28.31 -3.01 -3.24
N GLY A 29 29.63 -3.23 -3.17
CA GLY A 29 30.60 -2.40 -2.44
C GLY A 29 30.78 -0.96 -2.93
N LYS A 30 30.00 -0.49 -3.91
CA LYS A 30 30.00 0.93 -4.32
C LYS A 30 29.09 1.73 -3.41
N ALA A 31 29.52 2.92 -2.98
CA ALA A 31 28.76 3.79 -2.08
C ALA A 31 27.35 4.12 -2.61
N ALA A 32 27.17 4.26 -3.92
CA ALA A 32 25.90 4.61 -4.55
C ALA A 32 24.94 3.44 -4.83
N ALA A 33 25.39 2.18 -4.77
CA ALA A 33 24.55 1.04 -5.10
C ALA A 33 23.49 0.78 -4.02
N ASN A 34 22.23 0.58 -4.43
CA ASN A 34 21.11 0.15 -3.57
C ASN A 34 20.92 0.98 -2.29
N ILE A 35 21.02 2.31 -2.42
CA ILE A 35 20.75 3.21 -1.30
C ILE A 35 19.28 3.06 -0.87
N LYS A 36 19.07 2.65 0.37
CA LYS A 36 17.77 2.54 1.04
C LYS A 36 17.41 3.90 1.59
N LYS A 37 16.34 4.51 1.08
CA LYS A 37 15.93 5.87 1.43
C LYS A 37 14.43 5.89 1.66
N PRO A 38 13.98 6.52 2.75
CA PRO A 38 12.57 6.69 2.97
C PRO A 38 11.93 7.62 1.94
N ARG A 39 10.64 7.42 1.71
CA ARG A 39 9.77 8.50 1.22
C ARG A 39 9.72 9.63 2.25
N LYS A 40 9.40 10.87 1.86
CA LYS A 40 9.41 11.98 2.85
C LYS A 40 8.37 11.78 3.95
N ALA A 41 7.26 11.14 3.60
CA ALA A 41 6.18 10.75 4.49
C ALA A 41 6.56 9.66 5.50
N GLU A 42 7.64 8.90 5.27
CA GLU A 42 8.04 7.79 6.14
C GLU A 42 8.88 8.32 7.30
N VAL A 43 8.19 8.88 8.29
CA VAL A 43 8.79 9.45 9.50
C VAL A 43 9.56 8.39 10.29
N ASN A 44 9.07 7.15 10.31
CA ASN A 44 9.71 6.03 11.02
C ASN A 44 10.18 4.94 10.04
N TYR A 45 11.23 5.24 9.25
CA TYR A 45 11.74 4.34 8.23
C TYR A 45 12.42 3.08 8.80
N ILE A 46 13.43 3.27 9.66
CA ILE A 46 14.12 2.21 10.43
C ILE A 46 14.32 2.72 11.87
N PRO A 47 13.28 2.63 12.72
CA PRO A 47 13.35 3.13 14.09
C PRO A 47 14.26 2.25 14.95
N LEU A 48 14.77 2.83 16.05
CA LEU A 48 15.48 2.07 17.07
C LEU A 48 14.56 1.05 17.75
N HIS A 49 15.15 -0.04 18.25
CA HIS A 49 14.43 -0.96 19.12
C HIS A 49 13.94 -0.25 20.39
N PRO A 50 12.79 -0.66 20.95
CA PRO A 50 12.34 -0.16 22.24
C PRO A 50 13.41 -0.34 23.32
N LYS A 51 13.41 0.52 24.33
CA LYS A 51 14.42 0.49 25.40
C LYS A 51 14.41 -0.86 26.10
N GLY A 52 15.57 -1.51 26.16
CA GLY A 52 15.74 -2.82 26.80
C GLY A 52 15.50 -4.02 25.87
N GLU A 53 15.06 -3.78 24.63
CA GLU A 53 14.86 -4.84 23.64
C GLU A 53 16.11 -5.06 22.79
N THR A 54 16.33 -6.31 22.42
CA THR A 54 17.37 -6.78 21.50
C THR A 54 16.73 -7.45 20.29
N THR A 55 17.50 -7.70 19.24
CA THR A 55 16.99 -8.44 18.07
C THR A 55 16.51 -9.84 18.46
N GLU A 56 17.17 -10.50 19.40
CA GLU A 56 16.78 -11.82 19.90
C GLU A 56 15.49 -11.77 20.71
N SER A 57 15.33 -10.80 21.61
CA SER A 57 14.08 -10.66 22.38
C SER A 57 12.89 -10.32 21.49
N LEU A 58 13.07 -9.48 20.47
CA LEU A 58 12.03 -9.16 19.49
C LEU A 58 11.72 -10.35 18.56
N GLU A 59 12.70 -11.20 18.27
CA GLU A 59 12.47 -12.45 17.54
C GLU A 59 11.61 -13.42 18.37
N ASN A 60 11.86 -13.52 19.68
CA ASN A 60 11.03 -14.31 20.59
C ASN A 60 9.59 -13.77 20.66
N GLU A 61 9.42 -12.45 20.68
CA GLU A 61 8.09 -11.81 20.63
C GLU A 61 7.35 -12.11 19.32
N ARG A 62 8.06 -12.13 18.19
CA ARG A 62 7.50 -12.53 16.88
C ARG A 62 7.08 -14.01 16.89
N ILE A 63 7.89 -14.90 17.44
CA ILE A 63 7.52 -16.33 17.55
C ILE A 63 6.26 -16.47 18.41
N ALA A 64 6.21 -15.77 19.55
CA ALA A 64 5.02 -15.76 20.42
C ALA A 64 3.78 -15.22 19.69
N LEU A 65 3.92 -14.18 18.85
CA LEU A 65 2.83 -13.64 18.04
C LEU A 65 2.16 -14.70 17.15
N LEU A 66 2.91 -15.68 16.62
CA LEU A 66 2.34 -16.77 15.81
C LEU A 66 1.37 -17.66 16.62
N SER A 67 1.64 -17.84 17.90
CA SER A 67 0.74 -18.57 18.81
C SER A 67 -0.46 -17.71 19.20
N GLU A 68 -0.26 -16.41 19.40
CA GLU A 68 -1.35 -15.46 19.71
C GLU A 68 -2.39 -15.35 18.60
N LEU A 69 -1.98 -15.45 17.33
CA LEU A 69 -2.88 -15.43 16.17
C LEU A 69 -3.83 -16.64 16.09
N LYS A 70 -3.52 -17.73 16.79
CA LYS A 70 -4.37 -18.94 16.82
C LYS A 70 -5.47 -18.86 17.88
N LYS A 71 -5.40 -17.86 18.76
CA LYS A 71 -6.37 -17.67 19.85
C LYS A 71 -7.55 -16.83 19.36
N ARG A 72 -8.74 -17.11 19.89
CA ARG A 72 -9.94 -16.28 19.67
C ARG A 72 -9.86 -15.00 20.49
N ASP A 73 -10.45 -13.92 19.98
CA ASP A 73 -10.62 -12.63 20.67
C ASP A 73 -9.33 -12.05 21.26
N ASN A 74 -8.25 -12.08 20.46
CA ASN A 74 -6.89 -11.78 20.93
C ASN A 74 -6.28 -10.54 20.24
N GLU A 75 -7.12 -9.71 19.62
CA GLU A 75 -6.72 -8.57 18.78
C GLU A 75 -5.89 -7.55 19.57
N VAL A 76 -6.21 -7.35 20.85
CA VAL A 76 -5.47 -6.42 21.72
C VAL A 76 -4.03 -6.89 21.93
N VAL A 77 -3.82 -8.18 22.16
CA VAL A 77 -2.48 -8.76 22.36
C VAL A 77 -1.70 -8.78 21.06
N ILE A 78 -2.35 -9.13 19.94
CA ILE A 78 -1.75 -9.08 18.60
C ILE A 78 -1.26 -7.66 18.32
N LYS A 79 -2.11 -6.65 18.53
CA LYS A 79 -1.76 -5.24 18.30
C LYS A 79 -0.58 -4.79 19.15
N ALA A 80 -0.55 -5.15 20.43
CA ALA A 80 0.54 -4.82 21.34
C ALA A 80 1.87 -5.49 20.92
N LYS A 81 1.83 -6.77 20.53
CA LYS A 81 3.01 -7.48 20.02
C LYS A 81 3.49 -6.93 18.69
N MET A 82 2.56 -6.61 17.79
CA MET A 82 2.88 -5.94 16.52
C MET A 82 3.54 -4.59 16.76
N GLU A 83 3.05 -3.79 17.70
CA GLU A 83 3.68 -2.52 18.09
C GLU A 83 5.09 -2.72 18.64
N LYS A 84 5.25 -3.64 19.59
CA LYS A 84 6.54 -3.95 20.20
C LYS A 84 7.59 -4.39 19.17
N THR A 85 7.18 -5.14 18.17
CA THR A 85 8.05 -5.71 17.12
C THR A 85 8.19 -4.84 15.87
N PHE A 86 7.63 -3.63 15.84
CA PHE A 86 7.65 -2.73 14.68
C PHE A 86 9.06 -2.46 14.15
N SER A 87 10.00 -2.12 15.04
CA SER A 87 11.39 -1.84 14.67
C SER A 87 12.11 -3.05 14.06
N HIS A 88 11.85 -4.26 14.59
CA HIS A 88 12.39 -5.52 14.08
C HIS A 88 11.85 -5.83 12.68
N ARG A 89 10.54 -5.70 12.47
CA ARG A 89 9.92 -5.83 11.14
C ARG A 89 10.51 -4.87 10.13
N ARG A 90 10.57 -3.57 10.46
CA ARG A 90 11.10 -2.56 9.53
C ARG A 90 12.55 -2.83 9.16
N LEU A 91 13.37 -3.25 10.12
CA LEU A 91 14.74 -3.65 9.86
C LEU A 91 14.79 -4.84 8.90
N GLU A 92 14.01 -5.89 9.15
CA GLU A 92 13.95 -7.08 8.28
C GLU A 92 13.56 -6.73 6.83
N ILE A 93 12.47 -5.98 6.66
CA ILE A 93 11.94 -5.57 5.35
C ILE A 93 12.99 -4.75 4.58
N VAL A 94 13.52 -3.71 5.21
CA VAL A 94 14.43 -2.78 4.54
C VAL A 94 15.82 -3.40 4.35
N GLU A 95 16.30 -4.20 5.31
CA GLU A 95 17.62 -4.82 5.27
C GLU A 95 17.66 -6.01 4.30
N GLN A 96 16.77 -6.97 4.50
CA GLN A 96 16.83 -8.29 3.89
C GLN A 96 16.11 -8.34 2.54
N ARG A 97 15.04 -7.54 2.38
CA ARG A 97 14.14 -7.54 1.20
C ARG A 97 13.66 -8.97 0.87
N PRO A 98 12.96 -9.62 1.82
CA PRO A 98 12.48 -10.98 1.64
C PRO A 98 11.41 -11.05 0.54
N LEU A 99 11.23 -12.24 -0.04
CA LEU A 99 10.09 -12.51 -0.91
C LEU A 99 8.79 -12.36 -0.13
N ILE A 100 7.74 -11.87 -0.78
CA ILE A 100 6.49 -11.52 -0.11
C ILE A 100 5.81 -12.74 0.50
N GLY A 101 5.86 -13.89 -0.18
CA GLY A 101 5.33 -15.15 0.34
C GLY A 101 6.02 -15.58 1.65
N ASP A 102 7.35 -15.56 1.68
CA ASP A 102 8.14 -15.91 2.87
C ASP A 102 7.89 -14.94 4.02
N PHE A 103 7.81 -13.64 3.70
CA PHE A 103 7.54 -12.60 4.68
C PHE A 103 6.13 -12.73 5.27
N LYS A 104 5.13 -13.06 4.44
CA LYS A 104 3.76 -13.34 4.89
C LYS A 104 3.71 -14.52 5.85
N CYS A 105 4.43 -15.60 5.58
CA CYS A 105 4.51 -16.74 6.49
C CYS A 105 5.14 -16.37 7.85
N ARG A 106 6.10 -15.43 7.84
CA ARG A 106 6.83 -15.01 9.04
C ARG A 106 6.10 -13.94 9.86
N TRP A 107 5.32 -13.08 9.20
CA TRP A 107 4.53 -11.98 9.78
C TRP A 107 3.06 -11.99 9.32
N PRO A 108 2.29 -13.08 9.53
CA PRO A 108 0.94 -13.19 9.01
C PRO A 108 -0.02 -12.13 9.57
N ALA A 109 0.20 -11.66 10.81
CA ALA A 109 -0.58 -10.58 11.43
C ALA A 109 -0.53 -9.28 10.62
N LEU A 110 0.59 -8.96 9.96
CA LEU A 110 0.73 -7.71 9.20
C LEU A 110 -0.29 -7.60 8.07
N PHE A 111 -0.74 -8.75 7.54
CA PHE A 111 -1.67 -8.84 6.43
C PHE A 111 -3.14 -8.85 6.89
N GLN A 112 -3.42 -8.50 8.14
CA GLN A 112 -4.75 -8.19 8.63
C GLN A 112 -5.05 -6.69 8.43
N GLN A 113 -6.27 -6.33 8.05
CA GLN A 113 -6.66 -4.94 7.78
C GLN A 113 -6.39 -3.98 8.95
N SER A 114 -6.61 -4.42 10.19
CA SER A 114 -6.32 -3.64 11.40
C SER A 114 -4.83 -3.32 11.52
N GLU A 115 -3.96 -4.30 11.26
CA GLU A 115 -2.52 -4.16 11.39
C GLU A 115 -1.90 -3.41 10.21
N VAL A 116 -2.43 -3.52 8.98
CA VAL A 116 -2.01 -2.65 7.86
C VAL A 116 -2.27 -1.18 8.21
N ASN A 117 -3.45 -0.86 8.77
CA ASN A 117 -3.76 0.49 9.23
C ASN A 117 -2.82 0.96 10.35
N ALA A 118 -2.56 0.10 11.34
CA ALA A 118 -1.67 0.43 12.46
C ALA A 118 -0.22 0.62 11.99
N GLU A 119 0.28 -0.23 11.10
CA GLU A 119 1.64 -0.15 10.57
C GLU A 119 1.83 1.11 9.73
N PHE A 120 0.87 1.43 8.86
CA PHE A 120 0.90 2.67 8.09
C PHE A 120 0.91 3.90 9.00
N LEU A 121 0.13 3.90 10.07
CA LEU A 121 0.12 4.96 11.07
C LEU A 121 1.46 5.06 11.79
N ARG A 122 2.08 3.94 12.19
CA ARG A 122 3.43 3.93 12.79
C ARG A 122 4.47 4.51 11.84
N ILE A 123 4.39 4.22 10.54
CA ILE A 123 5.35 4.69 9.54
C ILE A 123 5.17 6.18 9.21
N THR A 124 3.93 6.61 9.00
CA THR A 124 3.61 7.92 8.39
C THR A 124 3.02 8.95 9.35
N THR A 125 2.70 8.54 10.57
CA THR A 125 1.93 9.31 11.58
C THR A 125 0.55 9.79 11.10
N SER A 126 0.06 9.30 9.96
CA SER A 126 -1.27 9.58 9.42
C SER A 126 -2.16 8.33 9.48
N PRO A 127 -3.43 8.45 9.89
CA PRO A 127 -4.35 7.32 9.79
C PRO A 127 -4.63 7.01 8.31
N LEU A 128 -4.57 5.74 7.92
CA LEU A 128 -4.70 5.30 6.53
C LEU A 128 -6.15 5.40 6.04
N GLN A 129 -7.00 4.47 6.49
CA GLN A 129 -8.31 4.27 5.89
C GLN A 129 -9.27 5.43 6.13
N SER A 130 -9.36 5.95 7.36
CA SER A 130 -10.27 7.05 7.67
C SER A 130 -9.92 8.33 6.92
N LYS A 131 -8.63 8.71 6.89
CA LYS A 131 -8.15 9.89 6.14
C LYS A 131 -8.38 9.72 4.65
N PHE A 132 -8.03 8.57 4.09
CA PHE A 132 -8.17 8.32 2.66
C PHE A 132 -9.62 8.43 2.21
N MET A 133 -10.53 7.73 2.90
CA MET A 133 -11.94 7.72 2.52
C MET A 133 -12.54 9.12 2.66
N TRP A 134 -12.25 9.83 3.75
CA TRP A 134 -12.73 11.20 3.98
C TRP A 134 -12.25 12.17 2.90
N GLN A 135 -10.96 12.12 2.54
CA GLN A 135 -10.38 12.98 1.50
C GLN A 135 -10.93 12.65 0.12
N LEU A 136 -11.08 11.37 -0.21
CA LEU A 136 -11.66 10.96 -1.49
C LEU A 136 -13.12 11.44 -1.62
N ASP A 137 -13.91 11.30 -0.56
CA ASP A 137 -15.28 11.80 -0.53
C ASP A 137 -15.31 13.32 -0.68
N HIS A 138 -14.44 14.03 0.04
CA HIS A 138 -14.30 15.49 -0.05
C HIS A 138 -14.05 15.97 -1.49
N PHE A 139 -13.23 15.25 -2.26
CA PHE A 139 -12.93 15.60 -3.66
C PHE A 139 -13.91 15.01 -4.68
N SER A 140 -14.81 14.11 -4.28
CA SER A 140 -15.60 13.28 -5.21
C SER A 140 -16.44 14.10 -6.19
N ASP A 141 -17.22 15.08 -5.70
CA ASP A 141 -18.10 15.86 -6.57
C ASP A 141 -17.33 16.72 -7.57
N LYS A 142 -16.15 17.21 -7.16
CA LYS A 142 -15.28 18.00 -8.03
C LYS A 142 -14.58 17.14 -9.07
N LEU A 143 -14.11 15.96 -8.68
CA LEU A 143 -13.59 14.94 -9.61
C LEU A 143 -14.64 14.58 -10.67
N LEU A 144 -15.88 14.31 -10.26
CA LEU A 144 -16.98 13.99 -11.17
C LEU A 144 -17.26 15.13 -12.16
N LYS A 145 -17.25 16.39 -11.72
CA LYS A 145 -17.36 17.55 -12.61
C LYS A 145 -16.21 17.61 -13.61
N ILE A 146 -14.96 17.42 -13.15
CA ILE A 146 -13.77 17.41 -14.01
C ILE A 146 -13.88 16.31 -15.08
N PHE A 147 -14.31 15.11 -14.69
CA PHE A 147 -14.49 13.98 -15.58
C PHE A 147 -15.50 14.24 -16.69
N LYS A 148 -16.63 14.89 -16.37
CA LYS A 148 -17.66 15.29 -17.36
C LYS A 148 -17.14 16.24 -18.43
N THR A 149 -16.09 17.03 -18.15
CA THR A 149 -15.48 17.92 -19.15
C THR A 149 -14.61 17.20 -20.18
N LYS A 150 -14.29 15.91 -19.98
CA LYS A 150 -13.42 15.16 -20.89
C LYS A 150 -14.23 14.58 -22.05
N GLY A 151 -13.77 14.86 -23.27
CA GLY A 151 -14.26 14.28 -24.52
C GLY A 151 -13.30 13.22 -25.11
N GLY A 152 -13.61 12.79 -26.33
CA GLY A 152 -12.84 11.79 -27.07
C GLY A 152 -12.80 10.41 -26.39
N VAL A 153 -11.83 9.58 -26.80
CA VAL A 153 -11.66 8.20 -26.29
C VAL A 153 -11.54 8.16 -24.78
N LYS A 154 -10.76 9.08 -24.19
CA LYS A 154 -10.62 9.18 -22.73
C LYS A 154 -11.94 9.49 -22.04
N GLY A 155 -12.69 10.46 -22.54
CA GLY A 155 -13.99 10.83 -22.00
C GLY A 155 -14.99 9.67 -22.07
N HIS A 156 -14.95 8.89 -23.15
CA HIS A 156 -15.79 7.69 -23.30
C HIS A 156 -15.45 6.63 -22.26
N LYS A 157 -14.17 6.27 -22.10
CA LYS A 157 -13.73 5.31 -21.08
C LYS A 157 -14.09 5.73 -19.65
N ILE A 158 -13.99 7.03 -19.34
CA ILE A 158 -14.41 7.55 -18.02
C ILE A 158 -15.92 7.42 -17.84
N LYS A 159 -16.72 7.70 -18.88
CA LYS A 159 -18.18 7.50 -18.81
C LYS A 159 -18.54 6.04 -18.60
N GLU A 160 -17.87 5.10 -19.28
CA GLU A 160 -18.08 3.66 -19.07
C GLU A 160 -17.73 3.24 -17.64
N ALA A 161 -16.59 3.68 -17.11
CA ALA A 161 -16.19 3.40 -15.72
C ALA A 161 -17.18 3.97 -14.68
N LEU A 162 -17.88 5.06 -15.02
CA LEU A 162 -18.93 5.68 -14.20
C LEU A 162 -20.33 5.12 -14.51
N ALA A 163 -20.56 4.38 -15.60
CA ALA A 163 -21.89 3.86 -15.92
C ALA A 163 -22.35 2.78 -14.92
N ILE A 164 -21.40 2.05 -14.34
CA ILE A 164 -21.63 1.09 -13.23
C ILE A 164 -22.16 1.80 -11.98
N SER A 165 -21.96 3.11 -11.91
CA SER A 165 -22.14 3.91 -10.73
C SER A 165 -23.57 4.44 -10.60
N ASP A 166 -24.34 4.60 -11.69
CA ASP A 166 -25.67 5.24 -11.69
C ASP A 166 -26.78 4.50 -10.86
N SER A 167 -26.47 3.34 -10.27
CA SER A 167 -27.29 2.58 -9.32
C SER A 167 -26.93 2.83 -7.83
N PHE A 168 -26.48 4.05 -7.50
CA PHE A 168 -25.77 4.42 -6.25
C PHE A 168 -26.51 4.23 -4.91
N GLU A 169 -26.72 2.99 -4.48
CA GLU A 169 -27.01 2.71 -3.05
C GLU A 169 -25.71 2.46 -2.25
N ASN A 170 -24.60 2.08 -2.91
CA ASN A 170 -23.34 1.72 -2.22
C ASN A 170 -22.19 2.71 -2.46
N ILE A 171 -21.73 3.36 -1.38
CA ILE A 171 -20.62 4.32 -1.39
C ILE A 171 -19.28 3.72 -1.84
N HIS A 172 -19.03 2.44 -1.57
CA HIS A 172 -17.78 1.79 -1.94
C HIS A 172 -17.66 1.57 -3.46
N ILE A 173 -18.79 1.29 -4.13
CA ILE A 173 -18.85 1.21 -5.60
C ILE A 173 -18.52 2.59 -6.20
N LYS A 174 -19.12 3.66 -5.67
CA LYS A 174 -18.81 5.05 -6.09
C LYS A 174 -17.32 5.36 -6.01
N ARG A 175 -16.71 5.08 -4.86
CA ARG A 175 -15.28 5.33 -4.67
C ARG A 175 -14.42 4.49 -5.62
N GLY A 176 -14.81 3.24 -5.90
CA GLY A 176 -14.15 2.38 -6.89
C GLY A 176 -14.21 2.94 -8.32
N CYS A 177 -15.39 3.41 -8.76
CA CYS A 177 -15.57 4.04 -10.08
C CYS A 177 -14.77 5.35 -10.21
N ILE A 178 -14.74 6.17 -9.15
CA ILE A 178 -13.90 7.38 -9.11
C ILE A 178 -12.42 7.02 -9.21
N LEU A 179 -11.97 6.00 -8.48
CA LEU A 179 -10.59 5.51 -8.54
C LEU A 179 -10.20 5.05 -9.95
N ARG A 180 -11.03 4.22 -10.60
CA ARG A 180 -10.81 3.82 -12.01
C ARG A 180 -10.78 5.03 -12.95
N SER A 181 -11.67 6.00 -12.74
CA SER A 181 -11.73 7.23 -13.54
C SER A 181 -10.49 8.12 -13.37
N ILE A 182 -9.90 8.18 -12.17
CA ILE A 182 -8.62 8.88 -11.92
C ILE A 182 -7.50 8.25 -12.73
N ALA A 183 -7.39 6.91 -12.74
CA ALA A 183 -6.38 6.21 -13.52
C ALA A 183 -6.49 6.54 -15.01
N ILE A 184 -7.69 6.42 -15.59
CA ILE A 184 -7.95 6.76 -16.99
C ILE A 184 -7.63 8.24 -17.26
N TYR A 185 -7.99 9.14 -16.34
CA TYR A 185 -7.70 10.57 -16.47
C TYR A 185 -6.19 10.84 -16.59
N LEU A 186 -5.37 10.12 -15.82
CA LEU A 186 -3.91 10.24 -15.77
C LEU A 186 -3.18 9.51 -16.92
N ASN A 187 -3.93 8.96 -17.89
CA ASN A 187 -3.45 8.10 -18.99
C ASN A 187 -2.88 6.77 -18.51
N GLU A 188 -3.49 6.18 -17.49
CA GLU A 188 -3.17 4.84 -17.01
C GLU A 188 -4.30 3.88 -17.35
N ASP A 189 -3.97 2.60 -17.43
CA ASP A 189 -4.92 1.55 -17.77
C ASP A 189 -5.36 0.82 -16.48
N PRO A 190 -6.56 1.12 -15.93
CA PRO A 190 -7.03 0.48 -14.71
C PRO A 190 -7.18 -1.04 -14.86
N ASP A 191 -7.49 -1.56 -16.05
CA ASP A 191 -7.80 -2.98 -16.25
C ASP A 191 -6.53 -3.86 -16.27
N SER A 192 -5.36 -3.22 -16.41
CA SER A 192 -4.06 -3.85 -16.18
C SER A 192 -3.80 -4.16 -14.70
N PHE A 193 -4.53 -3.51 -13.77
CA PHE A 193 -4.27 -3.56 -12.33
C PHE A 193 -5.46 -4.09 -11.50
N PHE A 194 -6.68 -3.62 -11.82
CA PHE A 194 -7.93 -4.08 -11.22
C PHE A 194 -8.48 -5.22 -12.07
N LYS A 195 -8.09 -6.45 -11.73
CA LYS A 195 -8.43 -7.66 -12.46
C LYS A 195 -9.79 -8.18 -12.03
N GLU A 196 -10.61 -8.57 -12.98
CA GLU A 196 -11.93 -9.16 -12.74
C GLU A 196 -11.93 -10.58 -13.31
N TYR A 197 -12.35 -11.55 -12.50
CA TYR A 197 -12.43 -12.95 -12.87
C TYR A 197 -13.81 -13.50 -12.54
N GLN A 198 -14.30 -14.43 -13.36
CA GLN A 198 -15.48 -15.22 -13.01
C GLN A 198 -15.09 -16.31 -12.03
N ALA A 199 -15.89 -16.54 -10.98
CA ALA A 199 -15.61 -17.59 -10.00
C ALA A 199 -15.53 -18.99 -10.63
N SER A 200 -16.31 -19.21 -11.69
CA SER A 200 -16.29 -20.44 -12.50
C SER A 200 -14.98 -20.66 -13.28
N ALA A 201 -14.20 -19.60 -13.55
CA ALA A 201 -12.93 -19.64 -14.26
C ALA A 201 -11.69 -19.69 -13.32
N SER A 202 -11.81 -20.42 -12.20
CA SER A 202 -10.85 -20.36 -11.10
C SER A 202 -9.40 -20.74 -11.49
N GLU A 203 -9.20 -21.65 -12.45
CA GLU A 203 -7.84 -22.07 -12.85
C GLU A 203 -7.10 -21.02 -13.68
N ASP A 204 -7.79 -20.35 -14.60
CA ASP A 204 -7.19 -19.25 -15.38
C ASP A 204 -6.91 -18.04 -14.48
N ALA A 205 -7.83 -17.75 -13.54
CA ALA A 205 -7.63 -16.73 -12.51
C ALA A 205 -6.38 -17.01 -11.66
N LYS A 206 -6.20 -18.24 -11.16
CA LYS A 206 -5.00 -18.63 -10.41
C LYS A 206 -3.71 -18.46 -11.21
N ARG A 207 -3.71 -18.84 -12.49
CA ARG A 207 -2.53 -18.70 -13.37
C ARG A 207 -2.18 -17.24 -13.62
N ASP A 208 -3.17 -16.38 -13.86
CA ASP A 208 -2.94 -14.95 -14.07
C ASP A 208 -2.46 -14.28 -12.76
N MET A 209 -3.09 -14.61 -11.63
CA MET A 209 -2.67 -14.13 -10.32
C MET A 209 -1.21 -14.53 -9.99
N ALA A 210 -0.81 -15.76 -10.29
CA ALA A 210 0.57 -16.22 -10.05
C ALA A 210 1.63 -15.43 -10.85
N ASN A 211 1.24 -14.85 -12.01
CA ASN A 211 2.11 -14.01 -12.84
C ASN A 211 2.00 -12.52 -12.52
N THR A 212 1.14 -12.13 -11.58
CA THR A 212 0.88 -10.73 -11.24
C THR A 212 1.90 -10.22 -10.23
N VAL A 213 2.63 -9.15 -10.59
CA VAL A 213 3.58 -8.48 -9.68
C VAL A 213 2.84 -7.75 -8.55
N MET A 214 1.79 -7.01 -8.89
CA MET A 214 0.96 -6.29 -7.93
C MET A 214 -0.39 -5.97 -8.57
N GLY A 215 -1.49 -6.27 -7.89
CA GLY A 215 -2.83 -5.98 -8.39
C GLY A 215 -3.92 -6.22 -7.36
N ILE A 216 -5.14 -5.83 -7.73
CA ILE A 216 -6.36 -6.09 -6.96
C ILE A 216 -7.24 -6.97 -7.83
N TYR A 217 -7.69 -8.10 -7.29
CA TYR A 217 -8.63 -8.96 -7.99
C TYR A 217 -10.04 -8.78 -7.45
N THR A 218 -11.02 -9.03 -8.32
CA THR A 218 -12.43 -9.18 -7.97
C THR A 218 -12.90 -10.51 -8.55
N LEU A 219 -13.40 -11.40 -7.69
CA LEU A 219 -14.08 -12.62 -8.10
C LEU A 219 -15.57 -12.31 -8.18
N GLN A 220 -16.18 -12.48 -9.34
CA GLN A 220 -17.61 -12.23 -9.56
C GLN A 220 -18.43 -13.52 -9.41
N ARG A 221 -19.59 -13.42 -8.75
CA ARG A 221 -20.61 -14.46 -8.78
C ARG A 221 -21.41 -14.37 -10.08
N ASP A 222 -21.78 -15.52 -10.62
CA ASP A 222 -22.52 -15.59 -11.89
C ASP A 222 -23.95 -15.02 -11.84
N VAL A 223 -24.51 -14.77 -10.64
CA VAL A 223 -25.97 -14.60 -10.48
C VAL A 223 -26.41 -13.20 -10.03
N ASP A 224 -25.62 -12.49 -9.21
CA ASP A 224 -26.11 -11.28 -8.49
C ASP A 224 -25.28 -10.00 -8.69
N GLY A 225 -24.21 -10.04 -9.50
CA GLY A 225 -23.36 -8.87 -9.79
C GLY A 225 -22.60 -8.29 -8.59
N GLN A 226 -22.77 -8.86 -7.38
CA GLN A 226 -21.94 -8.56 -6.22
C GLN A 226 -20.67 -9.40 -6.27
N PRO A 227 -19.51 -8.81 -5.92
CA PRO A 227 -18.26 -9.56 -5.88
C PRO A 227 -18.35 -10.63 -4.80
N GLU A 228 -17.97 -11.85 -5.15
CA GLU A 228 -17.77 -12.95 -4.20
C GLU A 228 -16.62 -12.62 -3.25
N ASP A 229 -15.53 -12.09 -3.82
CA ASP A 229 -14.34 -11.71 -3.09
C ASP A 229 -13.61 -10.56 -3.79
N VAL A 230 -12.94 -9.74 -2.99
CA VAL A 230 -11.97 -8.76 -3.45
C VAL A 230 -10.71 -8.95 -2.61
N GLY A 231 -9.57 -9.10 -3.28
CA GLY A 231 -8.29 -9.28 -2.61
C GLY A 231 -7.13 -8.62 -3.34
N ILE A 232 -5.95 -8.79 -2.75
CA ILE A 232 -4.70 -8.17 -3.19
C ILE A 232 -3.70 -9.27 -3.51
N VAL A 233 -3.05 -9.14 -4.67
CA VAL A 233 -1.94 -10.00 -5.08
C VAL A 233 -0.66 -9.18 -5.13
N ILE A 234 0.43 -9.70 -4.57
CA ILE A 234 1.78 -9.14 -4.65
C ILE A 234 2.75 -10.30 -4.88
N GLU A 235 3.63 -10.18 -5.87
CA GLU A 235 4.60 -11.21 -6.27
C GLU A 235 3.96 -12.60 -6.46
N GLY A 236 2.81 -12.66 -7.13
CA GLY A 236 2.08 -13.91 -7.35
C GLY A 236 1.36 -14.49 -6.14
N ASN A 237 1.45 -13.85 -4.96
CA ASN A 237 0.84 -14.32 -3.72
C ASN A 237 -0.42 -13.51 -3.41
N ILE A 238 -1.53 -14.19 -3.13
CA ILE A 238 -2.69 -13.54 -2.50
C ILE A 238 -2.27 -13.14 -1.09
N VAL A 239 -2.10 -11.85 -0.84
CA VAL A 239 -1.63 -11.32 0.44
C VAL A 239 -2.78 -10.95 1.37
N MET A 240 -3.93 -10.55 0.81
CA MET A 240 -5.17 -10.29 1.53
C MET A 240 -6.36 -10.68 0.66
N ASP A 241 -7.43 -11.16 1.29
CA ASP A 241 -8.70 -11.54 0.70
C ASP A 241 -9.85 -11.01 1.57
N ASN A 242 -11.10 -11.23 1.16
CA ASN A 242 -12.32 -10.86 1.87
C ASN A 242 -12.43 -9.35 2.19
N LEU A 243 -11.94 -8.48 1.29
CA LEU A 243 -11.90 -7.03 1.52
C LEU A 243 -13.23 -6.32 1.20
N GLY A 244 -14.18 -7.02 0.59
CA GLY A 244 -15.54 -6.58 0.30
C GLY A 244 -15.69 -5.49 -0.78
N SER A 245 -14.64 -4.72 -1.10
CA SER A 245 -14.70 -3.74 -2.20
C SER A 245 -13.32 -3.36 -2.74
N VAL A 246 -13.27 -3.00 -4.03
CA VAL A 246 -12.06 -2.55 -4.72
C VAL A 246 -11.39 -1.37 -4.02
N ILE A 247 -12.20 -0.43 -3.48
CA ILE A 247 -11.63 0.73 -2.79
C ILE A 247 -10.94 0.34 -1.48
N VAL A 248 -11.49 -0.62 -0.72
CA VAL A 248 -10.83 -1.12 0.49
C VAL A 248 -9.54 -1.85 0.10
N GLY A 249 -9.57 -2.67 -0.96
CA GLY A 249 -8.39 -3.29 -1.56
C GLY A 249 -7.30 -2.27 -1.91
N PHE A 250 -7.65 -1.17 -2.56
CA PHE A 250 -6.70 -0.14 -2.94
C PHE A 250 -6.08 0.58 -1.74
N VAL A 251 -6.89 0.90 -0.73
CA VAL A 251 -6.40 1.54 0.49
C VAL A 251 -5.49 0.61 1.28
N MET A 252 -5.84 -0.67 1.40
CA MET A 252 -4.99 -1.67 2.05
C MET A 252 -3.68 -1.89 1.30
N LEU A 253 -3.72 -1.93 -0.03
CA LEU A 253 -2.53 -2.04 -0.85
C LEU A 253 -1.62 -0.80 -0.72
N LEU A 254 -2.18 0.41 -0.67
CA LEU A 254 -1.40 1.60 -0.34
C LEU A 254 -0.71 1.45 1.03
N GLY A 255 -1.40 0.91 2.03
CA GLY A 255 -0.83 0.58 3.33
C GLY A 255 0.34 -0.42 3.25
N LEU A 256 0.13 -1.53 2.55
CA LEU A 256 1.13 -2.58 2.34
C LEU A 256 2.36 -2.06 1.59
N ILE A 257 2.19 -1.18 0.60
CA ILE A 257 3.31 -0.57 -0.13
C ILE A 257 4.25 0.20 0.79
N TYR A 258 3.74 0.85 1.83
CA TYR A 258 4.56 1.49 2.86
C TYR A 258 5.12 0.48 3.83
N ALA A 259 4.27 -0.43 4.34
CA ALA A 259 4.67 -1.44 5.32
C ALA A 259 5.85 -2.27 4.81
N LEU A 260 5.80 -2.69 3.53
CA LEU A 260 6.72 -3.60 2.87
C LEU A 260 7.84 -2.91 2.07
N ASP A 261 7.97 -1.58 2.15
CA ASP A 261 9.00 -0.79 1.43
C ASP A 261 8.98 -1.03 -0.10
N LEU A 262 7.79 -1.20 -0.68
CA LEU A 262 7.62 -1.48 -2.10
C LEU A 262 7.57 -0.20 -2.92
N SER A 263 7.94 -0.29 -4.20
CA SER A 263 7.70 0.80 -5.16
C SER A 263 6.23 0.81 -5.61
N PHE A 264 5.74 1.96 -6.07
CA PHE A 264 4.44 2.00 -6.74
C PHE A 264 4.50 1.20 -8.05
N PRO A 265 3.43 0.48 -8.41
CA PRO A 265 3.38 -0.33 -9.60
C PRO A 265 3.38 0.58 -10.84
N ASP A 266 4.19 0.24 -11.86
CA ASP A 266 4.43 1.12 -13.01
C ASP A 266 3.17 1.43 -13.82
N ASN A 267 2.22 0.50 -13.86
CA ASN A 267 0.95 0.64 -14.57
C ASN A 267 -0.05 1.60 -13.90
N LEU A 268 0.10 1.91 -12.60
CA LEU A 268 -0.74 2.87 -11.86
C LEU A 268 0.08 3.91 -11.07
N LYS A 269 1.33 4.14 -11.46
CA LYS A 269 2.27 4.98 -10.72
C LYS A 269 1.72 6.39 -10.44
N HIS A 270 1.13 7.04 -11.44
CA HIS A 270 0.59 8.39 -11.29
C HIS A 270 -0.67 8.41 -10.42
N THR A 271 -1.50 7.36 -10.48
CA THR A 271 -2.66 7.21 -9.60
C THR A 271 -2.21 7.09 -8.14
N PHE A 272 -1.25 6.22 -7.85
CA PHE A 272 -0.69 6.11 -6.50
C PHE A 272 0.00 7.40 -6.04
N GLU A 273 0.76 8.08 -6.91
CA GLU A 273 1.36 9.39 -6.61
C GLU A 273 0.30 10.46 -6.32
N PHE A 274 -0.80 10.50 -7.09
CA PHE A 274 -1.91 11.43 -6.87
C PHE A 274 -2.57 11.15 -5.51
N MET A 275 -2.86 9.88 -5.22
CA MET A 275 -3.46 9.47 -3.96
C MET A 275 -2.56 9.78 -2.76
N GLN A 276 -1.26 9.52 -2.88
CA GLN A 276 -0.30 9.84 -1.83
C GLN A 276 -0.18 11.34 -1.58
N LYS A 277 0.03 12.14 -2.63
CA LYS A 277 0.46 13.53 -2.50
C LYS A 277 -0.68 14.53 -2.45
N VAL A 278 -1.79 14.24 -3.12
CA VAL A 278 -2.96 15.13 -3.19
C VAL A 278 -4.01 14.70 -2.19
N VAL A 279 -4.45 13.43 -2.24
CA VAL A 279 -5.51 12.93 -1.36
C VAL A 279 -5.00 12.76 0.07
N MET A 280 -3.88 12.09 0.27
CA MET A 280 -3.34 11.81 1.61
C MET A 280 -2.42 12.91 2.17
N ASN A 281 -1.99 13.85 1.33
CA ASN A 281 -1.06 14.93 1.67
C ASN A 281 0.22 14.46 2.41
N LEU A 282 0.91 13.46 1.86
CA LEU A 282 2.06 12.82 2.50
C LEU A 282 3.43 13.29 1.96
N ASP A 283 3.54 13.62 0.67
CA ASP A 283 4.84 13.87 -0.02
C ASP A 283 4.84 15.18 -0.86
N GLY A 284 4.18 16.22 -0.36
CA GLY A 284 3.61 17.38 -1.09
C GLY A 284 4.54 18.40 -1.79
N HIS A 285 5.74 18.04 -2.27
CA HIS A 285 6.67 19.05 -2.85
C HIS A 285 6.98 18.91 -4.34
N LYS A 286 6.75 17.75 -4.96
CA LYS A 286 7.01 17.58 -6.39
C LYS A 286 5.95 16.69 -7.02
N LEU A 287 5.07 17.31 -7.81
CA LEU A 287 4.09 16.64 -8.65
C LEU A 287 4.60 16.65 -10.08
N ASN A 288 4.30 15.60 -10.83
CA ASN A 288 4.47 15.66 -12.28
C ASN A 288 3.37 16.56 -12.88
N GLY A 289 3.57 17.05 -14.11
CA GLY A 289 2.66 18.02 -14.72
C GLY A 289 1.21 17.55 -14.88
N LYS A 290 0.98 16.24 -15.03
CA LYS A 290 -0.38 15.68 -15.11
C LYS A 290 -1.11 15.76 -13.78
N ILE A 291 -0.44 15.37 -12.70
CA ILE A 291 -0.97 15.41 -11.34
C ILE A 291 -1.16 16.87 -10.91
N GLU A 292 -0.23 17.77 -11.24
CA GLU A 292 -0.36 19.20 -10.97
C GLU A 292 -1.59 19.79 -11.67
N SER A 293 -1.80 19.47 -12.96
CA SER A 293 -2.98 19.93 -13.71
C SER A 293 -4.30 19.44 -13.12
N LEU A 294 -4.36 18.19 -12.65
CA LEU A 294 -5.54 17.66 -11.98
C LEU A 294 -5.74 18.34 -10.61
N LYS A 295 -4.67 18.52 -9.85
CA LYS A 295 -4.68 19.20 -8.55
C LYS A 295 -5.22 20.62 -8.68
N ILE A 296 -4.70 21.43 -9.60
CA ILE A 296 -5.18 22.81 -9.84
C ILE A 296 -6.70 22.82 -10.02
N LYS A 297 -7.21 21.98 -10.92
CA LYS A 297 -8.66 21.85 -11.15
C LYS A 297 -9.46 21.35 -9.95
N LEU A 298 -8.84 20.67 -8.99
CA LEU A 298 -9.47 20.24 -7.73
C LEU A 298 -9.49 21.33 -6.67
N PHE A 299 -8.69 22.37 -6.79
CA PHE A 299 -8.68 23.49 -5.84
C PHE A 299 -9.24 24.79 -6.42
N ASP A 300 -9.43 24.87 -7.75
CA ASP A 300 -10.16 25.95 -8.46
C ASP A 300 -11.68 25.88 -8.30
#